data_AF-A0A4Q7UE87-F1
#
_entry.id   AF-A0A4Q7UE87-F1
#
_cell.length_a   1.000
_cell.length_b   1.000
_cell.length_c   1.000
_cell.angle_alpha   90.00
_cell.angle_beta   90.00
_cell.angle_gamma   90.00
#
_symmetry.space_group_name_H-M   'P 1'
#
loop_
_entity.id
_entity.type
_entity.pdbx_description
1 polymer ?
#
loop_
_entity_poly.entity_id
_entity_poly.type
_entity_poly.pdbx_seq_one_letter_code
_entity_poly.pdbx_strand_id
1 'polypeptide(L)'
;MVQYYRNCSPVVVTVTPYYKPSWGGISVFTDECQIADPNETVLWNYPSTIENAMYSTAVCAGGPGSVGKYEVSAATPCYTSFMPAAPRGGPMTQSYTYCGNAFEVVTSAWTDNGSLYVGTWACQHLFSGGTSFKEQARFNYWSTVPTANYTTVRCDMSL
;
A
#
# COMPACT_ATOMS: atom_id res chain seq x y z
N MET A 1 -1.09 -21.28 2.43
CA MET A 1 -2.46 -20.98 1.95
C MET A 1 -2.39 -20.58 0.48
N VAL A 2 -3.40 -20.95 -0.31
CA VAL A 2 -3.50 -20.54 -1.73
C VAL A 2 -4.39 -19.30 -1.80
N GLN A 3 -3.91 -18.26 -2.44
CA GLN A 3 -4.68 -17.05 -2.76
C GLN A 3 -4.77 -16.89 -4.27
N TYR A 4 -5.94 -16.52 -4.78
CA TYR A 4 -6.14 -16.27 -6.20
C TYR A 4 -6.77 -14.91 -6.46
N TYR A 5 -6.37 -14.28 -7.57
CA TYR A 5 -7.04 -13.15 -8.18
C TYR A 5 -7.56 -13.59 -9.55
N ARG A 6 -8.77 -13.18 -9.93
CA ARG A 6 -9.23 -13.27 -11.32
C ARG A 6 -9.56 -11.89 -11.85
N ASN A 7 -8.97 -11.54 -12.98
CA ASN A 7 -9.26 -10.26 -13.63
C ASN A 7 -10.62 -10.35 -14.35
N CYS A 8 -11.67 -9.85 -13.70
CA CYS A 8 -13.00 -9.69 -14.31
C CYS A 8 -13.17 -8.34 -15.04
N SER A 9 -12.10 -7.56 -15.20
CA SER A 9 -12.09 -6.27 -15.91
C SER A 9 -11.81 -6.47 -17.40
N PRO A 10 -12.32 -5.60 -18.30
CA PRO A 10 -11.97 -5.61 -19.72
C PRO A 10 -10.58 -5.03 -20.03
N VAL A 11 -9.81 -4.61 -19.01
CA VAL A 11 -8.46 -4.07 -19.14
C VAL A 11 -7.44 -4.88 -18.33
N VAL A 12 -6.19 -4.87 -18.79
CA VAL A 12 -5.04 -5.40 -18.05
C VAL A 12 -4.90 -4.67 -16.72
N VAL A 13 -4.58 -5.39 -15.65
CA VAL A 13 -4.24 -4.82 -14.34
C VAL A 13 -2.93 -5.41 -13.81
N THR A 14 -2.30 -4.72 -12.86
CA THR A 14 -1.19 -5.28 -12.08
C THR A 14 -1.61 -5.39 -10.63
N VAL A 15 -1.50 -6.57 -10.04
CA VAL A 15 -2.00 -6.92 -8.70
C VAL A 15 -0.93 -7.56 -7.83
N THR A 16 -0.97 -7.24 -6.55
CA THR A 16 -0.15 -7.80 -5.46
C THR A 16 -1.09 -8.36 -4.39
N PRO A 17 -0.70 -9.37 -3.63
CA PRO A 17 -1.49 -9.85 -2.49
C PRO A 17 -1.30 -8.96 -1.25
N TYR A 18 -2.26 -9.00 -0.33
CA TYR A 18 -2.15 -8.34 0.98
C TYR A 18 -3.00 -9.04 2.04
N TYR A 19 -2.71 -8.74 3.31
CA TYR A 19 -3.55 -9.11 4.43
C TYR A 19 -3.86 -7.94 5.37
N LYS A 20 -5.03 -7.99 6.00
CA LYS A 20 -5.51 -7.09 7.06
C LYS A 20 -5.69 -7.92 8.34
N PRO A 21 -4.76 -7.87 9.30
CA PRO A 21 -4.85 -8.63 10.54
C PRO A 21 -5.90 -8.05 11.48
N SER A 22 -6.41 -8.86 12.42
CA SER A 22 -7.42 -8.45 13.40
C SER A 22 -7.00 -7.29 14.32
N TRP A 23 -5.68 -7.14 14.56
CA TRP A 23 -5.10 -6.01 15.30
C TRP A 23 -4.94 -4.71 14.46
N GLY A 24 -5.29 -4.73 13.17
CA GLY A 24 -5.46 -3.54 12.34
C GLY A 24 -4.34 -3.24 11.34
N GLY A 25 -4.62 -2.32 10.41
CA GLY A 25 -3.71 -1.92 9.33
C GLY A 25 -3.69 -2.89 8.16
N ILE A 26 -2.79 -2.65 7.21
CA ILE A 26 -2.61 -3.46 6.00
C ILE A 26 -1.12 -3.68 5.75
N SER A 27 -0.76 -4.93 5.47
CA SER A 27 0.55 -5.38 4.99
C SER A 27 0.42 -5.90 3.55
N VAL A 28 1.21 -5.37 2.63
CA VAL A 28 1.18 -5.69 1.18
C VAL A 28 2.51 -6.30 0.72
N PHE A 29 2.45 -7.30 -0.17
CA PHE A 29 3.63 -7.98 -0.74
C PHE A 29 4.04 -7.28 -2.05
N THR A 30 4.55 -6.06 -1.98
CA THR A 30 4.83 -5.21 -3.17
C THR A 30 5.68 -5.88 -4.24
N ASP A 31 6.58 -6.76 -3.82
CA ASP A 31 7.56 -7.41 -4.70
C ASP A 31 6.93 -8.62 -5.43
N GLU A 32 5.73 -9.04 -5.04
CA GLU A 32 4.93 -10.08 -5.69
C GLU A 32 3.93 -9.54 -6.74
N CYS A 33 4.06 -8.27 -7.17
CA CYS A 33 3.23 -7.67 -8.22
C CYS A 33 3.23 -8.49 -9.53
N GLN A 34 2.09 -9.09 -9.85
CA GLN A 34 1.83 -9.82 -11.10
C GLN A 34 0.95 -9.00 -12.04
N ILE A 35 1.18 -9.13 -13.35
CA ILE A 35 0.25 -8.65 -14.38
C ILE A 35 -0.89 -9.68 -14.52
N ALA A 36 -2.11 -9.22 -14.80
CA ALA A 36 -3.25 -10.05 -15.11
C ALA A 36 -4.03 -9.49 -16.32
N ASP A 37 -4.01 -10.21 -17.44
CA ASP A 37 -4.81 -9.91 -18.63
C ASP A 37 -6.33 -10.13 -18.38
N PRO A 38 -7.23 -9.57 -19.20
CA PRO A 38 -8.67 -9.78 -19.07
C PRO A 38 -9.07 -11.26 -19.05
N ASN A 39 -9.76 -11.69 -17.99
CA ASN A 39 -10.12 -13.08 -17.62
C ASN A 39 -8.99 -13.96 -17.05
N GLU A 40 -7.75 -13.50 -16.99
CA GLU A 40 -6.64 -14.25 -16.39
C GLU A 40 -6.85 -14.51 -14.89
N THR A 41 -6.25 -15.57 -14.37
CA THR A 41 -6.25 -15.90 -12.93
C THR A 41 -4.82 -16.03 -12.41
N VAL A 42 -4.42 -15.11 -11.53
CA VAL A 42 -3.14 -15.13 -10.82
C VAL A 42 -3.28 -15.97 -9.55
N LEU A 43 -2.22 -16.70 -9.19
CA LEU A 43 -2.16 -17.60 -8.03
C LEU A 43 -0.89 -17.34 -7.21
N TRP A 44 -1.05 -17.12 -5.90
CA TRP A 44 0.04 -17.04 -4.93
C TRP A 44 -0.11 -18.16 -3.88
N ASN A 45 1.02 -18.72 -3.44
CA ASN A 45 1.08 -19.91 -2.59
C ASN A 45 1.98 -19.68 -1.37
N TYR A 46 1.38 -19.35 -0.22
CA TYR A 46 2.14 -19.06 1.00
C TYR A 46 2.43 -20.31 1.84
N PRO A 47 3.61 -20.40 2.49
CA PRO A 47 3.90 -21.48 3.42
C PRO A 47 3.05 -21.40 4.70
N SER A 48 2.59 -20.20 5.08
CA SER A 48 1.89 -19.94 6.34
C SER A 48 0.67 -19.01 6.14
N THR A 49 0.03 -18.61 7.25
CA THR A 49 -1.03 -17.59 7.33
C THR A 49 -0.98 -16.89 8.68
N ILE A 50 -1.17 -15.58 8.70
CA ILE A 50 -1.51 -14.83 9.91
C ILE A 50 -2.93 -15.20 10.38
N GLU A 51 -3.07 -15.50 11.67
CA GLU A 51 -4.33 -15.87 12.30
C GLU A 51 -5.33 -14.71 12.32
N ASN A 52 -6.62 -14.99 12.12
CA ASN A 52 -7.72 -14.02 12.12
C ASN A 52 -7.54 -12.81 11.16
N ALA A 53 -6.69 -12.96 10.12
CA ALA A 53 -6.48 -11.96 9.10
C ALA A 53 -7.43 -12.14 7.89
N MET A 54 -7.85 -11.03 7.29
CA MET A 54 -8.56 -11.02 6.01
C MET A 54 -7.55 -10.88 4.86
N TYR A 55 -7.68 -11.71 3.83
CA TYR A 55 -6.79 -11.73 2.67
C TYR A 55 -7.51 -11.19 1.43
N SER A 56 -6.84 -10.34 0.66
CA SER A 56 -7.33 -9.83 -0.63
C SER A 56 -6.14 -9.31 -1.47
N THR A 57 -6.40 -8.70 -2.62
CA THR A 57 -5.44 -8.58 -3.74
C THR A 57 -5.28 -7.12 -4.17
N ALA A 58 -4.30 -6.43 -3.60
CA ALA A 58 -4.01 -5.03 -3.83
C ALA A 58 -3.61 -4.68 -5.28
N VAL A 59 -3.84 -3.45 -5.73
CA VAL A 59 -3.45 -3.02 -7.09
C VAL A 59 -2.14 -2.25 -7.06
N CYS A 60 -1.18 -2.79 -7.80
CA CYS A 60 0.14 -2.23 -8.01
C CYS A 60 0.03 -0.99 -8.88
N ALA A 61 0.35 0.19 -8.32
CA ALA A 61 0.42 1.40 -9.11
C ALA A 61 1.58 1.29 -10.12
N GLY A 62 1.24 1.29 -11.42
CA GLY A 62 2.15 1.73 -12.47
C GLY A 62 2.30 3.24 -12.48
N GLY A 63 3.14 3.76 -13.39
CA GLY A 63 3.28 5.21 -13.61
C GLY A 63 1.90 5.83 -13.88
N PRO A 64 1.63 7.04 -13.35
CA PRO A 64 0.41 7.35 -12.60
C PRO A 64 -0.92 6.90 -13.27
N GLY A 65 -1.55 5.82 -12.76
CA GLY A 65 -2.82 5.22 -13.23
C GLY A 65 -3.38 4.10 -12.31
N SER A 66 -4.53 3.45 -12.67
CA SER A 66 -5.47 2.70 -11.77
C SER A 66 -5.80 1.23 -12.20
N VAL A 67 -6.66 0.33 -11.62
CA VAL A 67 -7.87 0.38 -10.73
C VAL A 67 -8.05 -0.87 -9.80
N GLY A 68 -8.25 -0.74 -8.45
CA GLY A 68 -8.73 -1.85 -7.54
C GLY A 68 -8.72 -1.57 -6.01
N LYS A 69 -9.47 -2.30 -5.12
CA LYS A 69 -10.06 -1.91 -3.77
C LYS A 69 -9.55 -2.38 -2.37
N TYR A 70 -8.82 -1.53 -1.60
CA TYR A 70 -8.21 -1.83 -0.25
C TYR A 70 -8.19 -0.58 0.69
N GLU A 71 -7.42 -0.55 1.80
CA GLU A 71 -7.53 0.46 2.90
C GLU A 71 -6.20 0.94 3.58
N VAL A 72 -6.31 1.75 4.66
CA VAL A 72 -5.30 2.55 5.37
C VAL A 72 -4.47 1.76 6.42
N SER A 73 -3.18 2.10 6.63
CA SER A 73 -2.39 1.61 7.77
C SER A 73 -2.90 2.11 9.13
N ALA A 74 -2.90 1.24 10.14
CA ALA A 74 -3.26 1.56 11.52
C ALA A 74 -2.03 1.78 12.44
N ALA A 75 -0.82 1.83 11.87
CA ALA A 75 0.35 2.27 12.62
C ALA A 75 0.20 3.77 12.93
N THR A 76 -0.04 4.13 14.20
CA THR A 76 -0.23 5.53 14.61
C THR A 76 1.01 6.35 14.25
N PRO A 77 0.96 7.24 13.24
CA PRO A 77 2.09 8.09 12.91
C PRO A 77 2.23 9.17 13.99
N CYS A 78 3.43 9.72 14.18
CA CYS A 78 3.55 10.98 14.92
C CYS A 78 2.78 12.10 14.20
N TYR A 79 2.86 12.09 12.88
CA TYR A 79 1.99 12.81 11.95
C TYR A 79 2.17 12.21 10.54
N THR A 80 1.12 12.32 9.74
CA THR A 80 1.21 12.29 8.28
C THR A 80 0.83 13.68 7.79
N SER A 81 1.60 14.24 6.86
CA SER A 81 1.31 15.55 6.28
C SER A 81 1.39 15.52 4.75
N PHE A 82 0.63 16.41 4.11
CA PHE A 82 0.51 16.51 2.66
C PHE A 82 0.79 17.95 2.22
N MET A 83 1.56 18.12 1.14
CA MET A 83 1.88 19.41 0.55
C MET A 83 1.69 19.35 -0.98
N PRO A 84 0.64 19.97 -1.55
CA PRO A 84 -0.44 20.68 -0.87
C PRO A 84 -1.31 19.76 0.01
N ALA A 85 -2.05 20.34 0.96
CA ALA A 85 -2.83 19.61 1.96
C ALA A 85 -4.06 18.84 1.43
N ALA A 86 -4.31 18.84 0.12
CA ALA A 86 -5.36 18.09 -0.53
C ALA A 86 -4.95 17.76 -1.98
N PRO A 87 -5.32 16.59 -2.53
CA PRO A 87 -5.09 16.26 -3.92
C PRO A 87 -5.90 17.19 -4.84
N ARG A 88 -5.27 17.71 -5.89
CA ARG A 88 -5.85 18.74 -6.77
C ARG A 88 -5.54 18.50 -8.25
N GLY A 89 -5.37 17.24 -8.68
CA GLY A 89 -4.90 16.90 -10.03
C GLY A 89 -3.38 17.07 -10.18
N GLY A 90 -2.82 18.13 -9.58
CA GLY A 90 -1.38 18.42 -9.60
C GLY A 90 -0.52 17.56 -8.66
N PRO A 91 0.79 17.85 -8.60
CA PRO A 91 1.75 17.12 -7.79
C PRO A 91 1.54 17.33 -6.28
N MET A 92 1.99 16.37 -5.49
CA MET A 92 1.91 16.38 -4.03
C MET A 92 3.10 15.66 -3.39
N THR A 93 3.61 16.20 -2.28
CA THR A 93 4.47 15.47 -1.36
C THR A 93 3.65 14.95 -0.19
N GLN A 94 3.82 13.69 0.17
CA GLN A 94 3.39 13.10 1.43
C GLN A 94 4.61 12.82 2.30
N SER A 95 4.53 13.24 3.57
CA SER A 95 5.52 12.94 4.60
C SER A 95 4.87 12.10 5.68
N TYR A 96 5.35 10.87 5.88
CA TYR A 96 4.94 9.96 6.95
C TYR A 96 6.05 9.89 7.99
N THR A 97 5.79 10.35 9.22
CA THR A 97 6.82 10.38 10.28
C THR A 97 6.58 9.30 11.31
N TYR A 98 7.51 8.34 11.36
CA TYR A 98 7.45 7.22 12.28
C TYR A 98 7.91 7.62 13.68
N CYS A 99 7.25 7.03 14.69
CA CYS A 99 7.47 7.29 16.11
C CYS A 99 7.29 6.04 16.98
N GLY A 100 7.23 4.85 16.38
CA GLY A 100 7.28 3.60 17.15
C GLY A 100 8.68 3.34 17.69
N ASN A 101 8.83 2.27 18.47
CA ASN A 101 10.09 1.88 19.09
C ASN A 101 10.72 0.63 18.41
N ALA A 102 10.40 0.42 17.13
CA ALA A 102 10.76 -0.78 16.37
C ALA A 102 11.23 -0.39 14.96
N PHE A 103 11.44 -1.41 14.13
CA PHE A 103 11.60 -1.27 12.68
C PHE A 103 10.22 -1.30 12.02
N GLU A 104 9.98 -0.45 11.03
CA GLU A 104 8.79 -0.50 10.16
C GLU A 104 9.20 -0.28 8.70
N VAL A 105 8.48 -0.91 7.77
CA VAL A 105 8.69 -0.74 6.33
C VAL A 105 7.39 -0.32 5.69
N VAL A 106 7.41 0.75 4.90
CA VAL A 106 6.20 1.41 4.40
C VAL A 106 6.29 1.84 2.94
N THR A 107 5.14 1.87 2.26
CA THR A 107 5.00 2.51 0.95
C THR A 107 3.79 3.45 0.91
N SER A 108 3.78 4.36 -0.06
CA SER A 108 2.64 5.21 -0.37
C SER A 108 1.43 4.40 -0.83
N ALA A 109 0.24 4.87 -0.49
CA ALA A 109 -1.00 4.31 -0.99
C ALA A 109 -2.12 5.34 -1.06
N TRP A 110 -3.22 5.05 -1.76
CA TRP A 110 -4.42 5.90 -1.74
C TRP A 110 -5.70 5.14 -2.05
N THR A 111 -6.84 5.52 -1.45
CA THR A 111 -8.18 4.93 -1.69
C THR A 111 -9.05 5.82 -2.58
N ASP A 112 -9.60 5.31 -3.70
CA ASP A 112 -10.48 6.08 -4.62
C ASP A 112 -11.62 5.22 -5.23
N ASN A 113 -12.89 5.61 -5.11
CA ASN A 113 -14.03 4.69 -5.40
C ASN A 113 -13.92 3.35 -4.60
N GLY A 114 -13.35 3.43 -3.40
CA GLY A 114 -12.93 2.29 -2.57
C GLY A 114 -11.63 1.60 -3.04
N SER A 115 -10.97 2.10 -4.08
CA SER A 115 -9.80 1.52 -4.77
C SER A 115 -8.47 1.83 -4.07
N LEU A 116 -7.88 0.84 -3.41
CA LEU A 116 -6.51 0.72 -2.89
C LEU A 116 -5.38 0.67 -3.96
N TYR A 117 -4.63 1.74 -4.14
CA TYR A 117 -3.39 1.68 -4.93
C TYR A 117 -2.18 1.64 -4.03
N VAL A 118 -1.20 0.79 -4.34
CA VAL A 118 0.08 0.73 -3.61
C VAL A 118 1.24 1.19 -4.49
N GLY A 119 2.12 2.01 -3.94
CA GLY A 119 3.36 2.43 -4.58
C GLY A 119 4.33 1.26 -4.69
N THR A 120 4.63 0.83 -5.91
CA THR A 120 5.58 -0.24 -6.24
C THR A 120 7.05 0.21 -6.20
N TRP A 121 7.29 1.51 -5.99
CA TRP A 121 8.53 2.18 -6.38
C TRP A 121 9.72 1.96 -5.45
N ALA A 122 9.45 1.84 -4.15
CA ALA A 122 10.38 1.41 -3.12
C ALA A 122 9.64 1.34 -1.79
N CYS A 123 9.78 0.23 -1.09
CA CYS A 123 9.46 0.12 0.32
C CYS A 123 10.49 0.90 1.14
N GLN A 124 10.05 1.93 1.87
CA GLN A 124 10.92 2.78 2.67
C GLN A 124 11.08 2.17 4.06
N HIS A 125 12.31 1.76 4.36
CA HIS A 125 12.75 1.27 5.66
C HIS A 125 12.80 2.44 6.65
N LEU A 126 12.18 2.29 7.82
CA LEU A 126 12.17 3.29 8.89
C LEU A 126 12.59 2.67 10.21
N PHE A 127 13.55 3.31 10.85
CA PHE A 127 14.02 3.03 12.20
C PHE A 127 13.73 4.24 13.09
N SER A 128 13.50 4.01 14.38
CA SER A 128 13.28 5.06 15.36
C SER A 128 14.00 4.73 16.66
N GLY A 129 14.73 5.71 17.19
CA GLY A 129 15.41 5.63 18.49
C GLY A 129 14.47 5.96 19.65
N GLY A 130 13.16 5.75 19.47
CA GLY A 130 12.11 6.28 20.33
C GLY A 130 11.95 7.79 20.16
N THR A 131 11.56 8.48 21.24
CA THR A 131 11.19 9.91 21.21
C THR A 131 12.30 10.85 20.71
N SER A 132 13.57 10.44 20.80
CA SER A 132 14.76 11.24 20.49
C SER A 132 15.21 11.21 19.03
N PHE A 133 14.80 10.22 18.23
CA PHE A 133 15.22 10.08 16.84
C PHE A 133 14.09 9.50 15.97
N LYS A 134 13.64 10.27 14.99
CA LYS A 134 12.45 10.00 14.18
C LYS A 134 12.82 10.03 12.69
N GLU A 135 12.63 8.92 12.01
CA GLU A 135 12.74 8.87 10.55
C GLU A 135 11.42 9.22 9.86
N GLN A 136 11.53 9.74 8.64
CA GLN A 136 10.40 10.16 7.82
C GLN A 136 10.50 9.51 6.45
N ALA A 137 9.46 8.75 6.08
CA ALA A 137 9.26 8.35 4.70
C ALA A 137 8.68 9.53 3.91
N ARG A 138 9.17 9.74 2.70
CA ARG A 138 8.69 10.78 1.78
C ARG A 138 8.27 10.15 0.45
N PHE A 139 7.02 10.39 0.08
CA PHE A 139 6.44 9.94 -1.18
C PHE A 139 6.08 11.16 -2.03
N ASN A 140 6.52 11.19 -3.28
CA ASN A 140 6.27 12.30 -4.21
C ASN A 140 5.37 11.81 -5.34
N TYR A 141 4.19 12.42 -5.47
CA TYR A 141 3.22 12.18 -6.52
C TYR A 141 3.36 13.27 -7.58
N TRP A 142 3.50 12.90 -8.85
CA TRP A 142 3.56 13.85 -9.98
C TRP A 142 2.19 14.43 -10.35
N SER A 143 1.13 13.65 -10.09
CA SER A 143 -0.27 13.98 -10.28
C SER A 143 -1.06 13.28 -9.19
N THR A 144 -2.21 13.84 -8.79
CA THR A 144 -3.05 13.30 -7.71
C THR A 144 -4.52 13.22 -8.10
N VAL A 145 -5.16 12.07 -7.85
CA VAL A 145 -6.59 11.86 -8.08
C VAL A 145 -7.38 12.68 -7.05
N PRO A 146 -8.21 13.68 -7.44
CA PRO A 146 -8.85 14.59 -6.48
C PRO A 146 -9.86 13.92 -5.53
N THR A 147 -10.40 12.76 -5.92
CA THR A 147 -11.35 11.95 -5.13
C THR A 147 -10.66 10.96 -4.19
N ALA A 148 -9.32 10.88 -4.20
CA ALA A 148 -8.58 9.86 -3.47
C ALA A 148 -8.17 10.28 -2.05
N ASN A 149 -8.29 9.36 -1.10
CA ASN A 149 -7.74 9.51 0.25
C ASN A 149 -6.34 8.92 0.30
N TYR A 150 -5.31 9.79 0.31
CA TYR A 150 -3.91 9.38 0.36
C TYR A 150 -3.49 8.91 1.75
N THR A 151 -2.62 7.91 1.80
CA THR A 151 -2.26 7.18 3.02
C THR A 151 -0.93 6.43 2.88
N THR A 152 -0.57 5.68 3.91
CA THR A 152 0.60 4.79 3.96
C THR A 152 0.10 3.36 4.21
N VAL A 153 0.78 2.35 3.66
CA VAL A 153 0.60 0.93 4.01
C VAL A 153 1.94 0.30 4.39
N ARG A 154 1.93 -0.82 5.12
CA ARG A 154 3.16 -1.56 5.44
C ARG A 154 3.55 -2.45 4.27
N CYS A 155 4.84 -2.51 3.96
CA CYS A 155 5.36 -3.59 3.14
C CYS A 155 5.61 -4.82 4.01
N ASP A 156 5.22 -5.98 3.53
CA ASP A 156 5.78 -7.25 4.02
C ASP A 156 7.00 -7.61 3.14
N MET A 157 8.05 -8.15 3.75
CA MET A 157 9.33 -8.46 3.08
C MET A 157 9.71 -9.94 3.15
N SER A 158 8.92 -10.80 3.84
CA SER A 158 9.28 -12.20 4.03
C SER A 158 8.14 -13.07 4.57
N LEU A 159 8.03 -14.29 4.04
CA LEU A 159 7.59 -15.47 4.79
C LEU A 159 8.71 -16.53 4.79
#